data_AF-A0A6N8VM31-F1
#
_entry.id   AF-A0A6N8VM31-F1
#
_cell.length_a   1.000
_cell.length_b   1.000
_cell.length_c   1.000
_cell.angle_alpha   90.00
_cell.angle_beta   90.00
_cell.angle_gamma   90.00
#
_symmetry.space_group_name_H-M   'P 1'
#
loop_
_entity.id
_entity.type
_entity.pdbx_description
1 polymer ?
#
loop_
_entity_poly.entity_id
_entity_poly.type
_entity_poly.pdbx_seq_one_letter_code
_entity_poly.pdbx_strand_id
1 'polypeptide(L)' 'MANTFHYKNDEPGFVIGWRYKYKFEAGYYDEEMTFGEAKKRVEELHEKHPDMTFWPKKKVITAAFYNPDAH' A
#
# COMPACT_ATOMS: atom_id res chain seq x y z
N MET A 1 -25.25 -2.51 2.03
CA MET A 1 -24.16 -3.26 1.37
C MET A 1 -22.86 -2.53 1.65
N ALA A 2 -22.04 -3.02 2.57
CA ALA A 2 -20.76 -2.39 2.92
C ALA A 2 -19.73 -3.49 3.19
N ASN A 3 -19.08 -3.98 2.14
CA ASN A 3 -17.85 -4.76 2.28
C ASN A 3 -16.69 -3.78 2.43
N THR A 4 -16.61 -3.14 3.59
CA THR A 4 -15.43 -2.36 3.96
C THR A 4 -14.39 -3.36 4.46
N PHE A 5 -13.32 -3.58 3.70
CA PHE A 5 -12.14 -4.28 4.18
C PHE A 5 -11.51 -3.43 5.30
N HIS A 6 -12.00 -3.60 6.54
CA HIS A 6 -11.47 -2.95 7.71
C HIS A 6 -10.19 -3.66 8.13
N TYR A 7 -9.07 -3.31 7.52
CA TYR A 7 -7.77 -3.60 8.10
C TYR A 7 -7.70 -2.95 9.48
N LYS A 8 -7.21 -3.68 10.48
CA LYS A 8 -6.99 -3.11 11.82
C LYS A 8 -5.89 -2.06 11.72
N ASN A 9 -6.01 -0.95 12.46
CA ASN A 9 -4.99 0.11 12.44
C ASN A 9 -3.59 -0.42 12.77
N ASP A 10 -3.49 -1.37 13.71
CA ASP A 10 -2.25 -2.02 14.11
C ASP A 10 -1.84 -3.19 13.20
N GLU A 11 -2.53 -3.44 12.09
CA GLU A 11 -2.13 -4.53 11.18
C GLU A 11 -0.82 -4.14 10.47
N PRO A 12 0.30 -4.86 10.70
CA PRO A 12 1.57 -4.60 10.03
C PRO A 12 1.59 -5.19 8.61
N GLY A 13 2.65 -4.90 7.86
CA GLY A 13 2.78 -5.40 6.49
C GLY A 13 2.08 -4.53 5.45
N PHE A 14 1.93 -3.23 5.71
CA PHE A 14 1.46 -2.26 4.72
C PHE A 14 2.61 -1.39 4.25
N VAL A 15 2.57 -1.05 2.97
CA VAL A 15 3.45 -0.10 2.30
C VAL A 15 2.60 0.96 1.62
N ILE A 16 3.20 2.11 1.31
CA ILE A 16 2.48 3.17 0.61
C ILE A 16 2.70 3.02 -0.90
N GLY A 17 1.63 2.71 -1.63
CA GLY A 17 1.62 2.79 -3.08
C GLY A 17 1.42 4.23 -3.54
N TRP A 18 2.05 4.61 -4.64
CA TRP A 18 1.87 5.91 -5.26
C TRP A 18 1.74 5.80 -6.78
N ARG A 19 1.02 6.74 -7.39
CA ARG A 19 0.90 6.88 -8.84
C ARG A 19 0.67 8.33 -9.24
N TYR A 20 1.31 8.76 -10.31
CA TYR A 20 1.05 10.06 -10.90
C TYR A 20 -0.28 10.09 -11.63
N LYS A 21 -1.00 11.21 -11.53
CA LYS A 21 -2.25 11.43 -12.26
C LYS A 21 -2.02 11.66 -13.75
N TYR A 22 -0.98 12.41 -14.08
CA TYR A 22 -0.66 12.83 -15.45
C TYR A 22 0.45 12.02 -16.12
N LYS A 23 1.07 11.10 -15.39
CA LYS A 23 2.12 10.23 -15.91
C LYS A 23 1.74 8.77 -15.66
N PHE A 24 2.15 7.88 -16.54
CA PHE A 24 2.01 6.43 -16.33
C PHE A 24 3.04 5.88 -15.32
N GLU A 25 3.62 6.75 -14.49
CA GLU A 25 4.57 6.39 -13.44
C GLU A 25 3.81 6.02 -12.17
N ALA A 26 4.16 4.85 -11.64
CA ALA A 26 3.64 4.35 -10.38
C ALA A 26 4.74 3.58 -9.65
N GLY A 27 4.65 3.53 -8.33
CA GLY A 27 5.60 2.83 -7.50
C GLY A 27 5.03 2.54 -6.12
N TYR A 28 5.90 2.11 -5.23
CA TYR A 28 5.60 1.92 -3.83
C TYR A 28 6.82 2.31 -3.00
N TYR A 29 6.58 2.79 -1.78
CA TYR A 29 7.63 2.94 -0.80
C TYR A 29 7.92 1.56 -0.19
N ASP A 30 9.18 1.17 -0.06
CA ASP A 30 9.53 -0.12 0.57
C ASP A 30 9.45 -0.09 2.11
N GLU A 31 9.06 1.06 2.66
CA GLU A 31 8.87 1.27 4.09
C GLU A 31 7.61 0.52 4.57
N GLU A 32 7.84 -0.57 5.29
CA GLU A 32 6.77 -1.34 5.93
C GLU A 32 6.31 -0.63 7.20
N MET A 33 5.01 -0.47 7.32
CA MET A 33 4.34 0.19 8.43
C MET A 33 2.99 -0.46 8.71
N THR A 34 2.34 -0.04 9.79
CA THR A 34 0.97 -0.47 10.09
C THR A 34 -0.05 0.23 9.19
N PHE A 35 -1.24 -0.35 9.03
CA PHE A 35 -2.32 0.27 8.24
C PHE A 35 -2.67 1.68 8.75
N GLY A 36 -2.68 1.88 10.07
CA GLY A 36 -2.96 3.17 10.70
C GLY A 36 -1.90 4.23 10.37
N GLU A 37 -0.63 3.84 10.37
CA GLU A 37 0.48 4.71 9.95
C GLU A 37 0.44 5.01 8.45
N ALA A 38 0.21 3.98 7.62
CA ALA A 38 0.09 4.14 6.17
C ALA A 38 -1.04 5.09 5.80
N LYS A 39 -2.17 5.03 6.50
CA LYS A 39 -3.30 5.94 6.27
C LYS A 39 -2.92 7.40 6.56
N LYS A 40 -2.34 7.68 7.73
CA LYS A 40 -1.89 9.04 8.09
C LYS A 40 -0.91 9.59 7.07
N ARG A 41 0.06 8.77 6.68
CA ARG A 41 1.11 9.18 5.76
C ARG A 41 0.60 9.38 4.32
N VAL A 42 -0.40 8.61 3.90
CA VAL A 42 -1.11 8.84 2.64
C VAL A 42 -1.82 10.19 2.64
N GLU A 43 -2.49 10.56 3.74
CA GLU A 43 -3.14 11.87 3.88
C GLU A 43 -2.10 13.01 3.77
N GLU A 44 -0.98 12.92 4.49
CA GLU A 44 0.11 13.90 4.43
C GLU A 44 0.74 14.02 3.03
N LEU A 45 0.93 12.89 2.34
CA LEU A 45 1.50 12.87 1.00
C LEU A 45 0.54 13.46 -0.04
N HIS A 46 -0.76 13.25 0.14
CA HIS A 46 -1.77 13.81 -0.75
C HIS A 46 -1.84 15.34 -0.66
N GLU A 47 -1.67 15.91 0.54
CA GLU A 47 -1.56 17.36 0.72
C GLU A 47 -0.30 17.94 0.08
N LYS A 48 0.83 17.22 0.14
CA LYS A 48 2.12 17.66 -0.43
C LYS A 48 2.20 17.48 -1.95
N HIS A 49 1.51 16.49 -2.49
CA HIS A 49 1.57 16.11 -3.90
C HIS A 49 0.17 15.84 -4.46
N PRO A 50 -0.65 16.88 -4.73
CA PRO A 50 -2.01 16.72 -5.25
C PRO A 50 -2.05 16.10 -6.67
N ASP A 51 -0.93 16.12 -7.39
CA ASP A 51 -0.78 15.48 -8.70
C ASP A 51 -0.49 13.97 -8.61
N MET A 52 -0.35 13.45 -7.40
CA MET A 52 -0.11 12.04 -7.11
C MET A 52 -1.24 11.46 -6.26
N THR A 53 -1.58 10.22 -6.56
CA THR A 53 -2.51 9.42 -5.77
C THR A 53 -1.71 8.46 -4.92
N PHE A 54 -1.92 8.48 -3.61
CA PHE A 54 -1.30 7.58 -2.66
C PHE A 54 -2.35 6.65 -2.06
N TRP A 55 -1.99 5.40 -1.76
CA TRP A 55 -2.87 4.47 -1.07
C TRP A 55 -2.08 3.44 -0.25
N PRO A 56 -2.63 2.99 0.88
CA PRO A 56 -2.05 1.89 1.63
C PRO A 56 -2.19 0.59 0.80
N LYS A 57 -1.08 -0.11 0.58
CA LYS A 57 -1.01 -1.39 -0.14
C LYS A 57 -0.41 -2.43 0.80
N LYS A 58 -1.08 -3.57 0.97
CA LYS A 58 -0.53 -4.67 1.75
C LYS A 58 0.68 -5.24 1.01
N LYS A 59 1.85 -5.31 1.66
CA LYS A 59 3.04 -5.97 1.14
C LYS A 59 2.74 -7.47 1.13
N VAL A 60 2.30 -7.97 -0.02
CA VAL A 60 2.12 -9.40 -0.22
C VAL A 60 3.51 -9.99 -0.32
N ILE A 61 4.00 -10.54 0.77
CA ILE A 61 5.22 -11.34 0.78
C ILE A 61 4.93 -12.56 -0.10
N THR A 62 5.53 -12.62 -1.27
CA THR A 62 5.42 -13.71 -2.26
C THR A 62 6.09 -15.01 -1.79
N ALA A 63 6.22 -15.23 -0.48
CA ALA A 63 6.78 -16.46 0.07
C ALA A 63 5.77 -17.64 0.06
N ALA A 64 4.48 -17.37 -0.15
CA ALA A 64 3.44 -18.41 -0.15
C ALA A 64 3.07 -18.98 -1.54
N PHE A 65 3.62 -18.44 -2.63
CA PHE A 65 3.27 -18.87 -4.00
C PHE A 65 4.41 -19.57 -4.77
N TYR A 66 5.62 -19.67 -4.19
CA TYR A 66 6.70 -20.44 -4.79
C TYR A 66 6.86 -21.77 -4.06
N ASN A 67 6.19 -22.81 -4.57
CA ASN A 67 6.53 -24.20 -4.26
C ASN A 67 7.59 -24.65 -5.28
N PRO A 68 8.88 -24.73 -4.93
CA PRO A 68 9.91 -25.21 -5.86
C PRO A 68 9.75 -26.70 -6.22
N ASP A 69 8.85 -27.44 -5.56
CA ASP A 69 8.59 -28.88 -5.74
C ASP A 69 7.41 -29.19 -6.69
N ALA A 70 6.94 -28.22 -7.48
CA ALA A 70 5.98 -28.51 -8.54
C ALA A 70 6.69 -28.97 -9.82
N HIS A 71 6.96 -30.28 -9.86
CA HIS A 71 7.28 -31.16 -11.00
C HIS A 71 8.75 -31.42 -11.39
#